data_AF-A0A7N0ZZ22-F1
#
_entry.id   AF-A0A7N0ZZ22-F1
#
_cell.length_a   1.000
_cell.length_b   1.000
_cell.length_c   1.000
_cell.angle_alpha   90.00
_cell.angle_beta   90.00
_cell.angle_gamma   90.00
#
_symmetry.space_group_name_H-M   'P 1'
#
loop_
_entity.id
_entity.type
_entity.pdbx_description
1 polymer ?
#
loop_
_entity_poly.entity_id
_entity_poly.type
_entity_poly.pdbx_seq_one_letter_code
_entity_poly.pdbx_strand_id
1 'polypeptide(L)'
;MGCFGVRGVVLDESVLFGVDDESGNSVLRPGLEYLLRKLQFSGLRTSLLCGTSLADSKVSCIGKITALYPVGHFNFFHDIKAAWGDITDNILYLVSKTNGNQNLNLSSCSWTVTVLEAGGTSLNQHNAMSISRLEELPLTICRINKKAMCGHTVTVGYIMKSSRETDFAKRGAFPMYPSQNGLIFLPLTFNLPISSQIQEADIILHKATDEITSVELNGPISCPRRICFSDGFQELLRYTEAHPDCRLLDSINSIHPIIDRLAIQKILQGLQDLKTEKDYSIRAPRFLMVDNFSDPELAKMLEESSLSFPYIVKPQVACGVADAHSMAIAFKVEDFRNLAVPLPAVIQEYVNHSSTIYKFYVLGEKVFYATKKSTPNADILIKLSEQNGVQPLLFDSLKSLPIATDSQSPNEEACMKSGTLDLELATDAAAWLRNRLGLTIIGFDVVIQEGTRDHVIVDVNYLPSFKEVPDIVAIPAFWDSIKKKFESIKTKAQHRCICVPLY
;
A
#
# COMPACT_ATOMS: atom_id res chain seq x y z
N MET A 1 28.27 10.17 23.51
CA MET A 1 27.13 9.32 23.94
C MET A 1 26.11 9.36 22.82
N GLY A 2 25.91 8.25 22.11
CA GLY A 2 24.94 8.20 21.01
C GLY A 2 23.54 8.46 21.56
N CYS A 3 22.83 9.42 20.99
CA CYS A 3 21.43 9.61 21.29
C CYS A 3 20.70 8.42 20.65
N PHE A 4 20.32 7.42 21.43
CA PHE A 4 19.63 6.25 20.92
C PHE A 4 18.16 6.33 21.34
N GLY A 5 17.25 6.25 20.36
CA GLY A 5 15.81 6.14 20.63
C GLY A 5 15.44 4.73 21.11
N VAL A 6 14.15 4.43 21.21
CA VAL A 6 13.62 3.10 21.52
C VAL A 6 14.18 2.04 20.56
N ARG A 7 14.61 0.91 21.13
CA ARG A 7 15.13 -0.28 20.43
C ARG A 7 14.46 -1.57 20.88
N GLY A 8 13.87 -1.57 22.08
CA GLY A 8 13.11 -2.70 22.61
C GLY A 8 11.81 -2.23 23.26
N VAL A 9 10.78 -3.06 23.20
CA VAL A 9 9.49 -2.88 23.87
C VAL A 9 9.21 -4.10 24.73
N VAL A 10 8.97 -3.87 26.02
CA VAL A 10 8.59 -4.92 26.97
C VAL A 10 7.16 -4.67 27.42
N LEU A 11 6.29 -5.65 27.21
CA LEU A 11 4.89 -5.61 27.61
C LEU A 11 4.72 -6.41 28.90
N ASP A 12 4.34 -5.74 29.98
CA ASP A 12 4.02 -6.40 31.25
C ASP A 12 2.74 -7.23 31.16
N GLU A 13 2.64 -8.30 31.95
CA GLU A 13 1.43 -9.14 32.06
C GLU A 13 0.16 -8.31 32.25
N SER A 14 0.22 -7.22 33.03
CA SER A 14 -0.94 -6.39 33.35
C SER A 14 -1.56 -5.67 32.14
N VAL A 15 -0.83 -5.53 31.03
CA VAL A 15 -1.36 -4.96 29.78
C VAL A 15 -1.87 -6.02 28.81
N LEU A 16 -1.55 -7.30 29.03
CA LEU A 16 -1.99 -8.38 28.16
C LEU A 16 -3.45 -8.77 28.41
N PHE A 17 -3.83 -8.82 29.68
CA PHE A 17 -5.14 -9.32 30.11
C PHE A 17 -6.07 -8.19 30.57
N GLY A 18 -7.35 -8.34 30.22
CA GLY A 18 -8.45 -7.53 30.74
C GLY A 18 -9.05 -8.13 32.01
N VAL A 19 -10.33 -7.83 32.25
CA VAL A 19 -11.13 -8.54 33.27
C VAL A 19 -11.48 -9.92 32.71
N ASP A 20 -11.34 -10.97 33.53
CA ASP A 20 -11.73 -12.33 33.14
C ASP A 20 -13.23 -12.38 32.79
N ASP A 21 -13.62 -13.29 31.89
CA ASP A 21 -15.03 -13.45 31.51
C ASP A 21 -15.87 -14.09 32.63
N GLU A 22 -17.20 -14.10 32.48
CA GLU A 22 -18.12 -14.70 33.46
C GLU A 22 -17.86 -16.20 33.72
N SER A 23 -17.14 -16.86 32.82
CA SER A 23 -16.70 -18.26 32.91
C SER A 23 -15.29 -18.44 33.50
N GLY A 24 -14.62 -17.35 33.91
CA GLY A 24 -13.28 -17.38 34.50
C GLY A 24 -12.13 -17.57 33.49
N ASN A 25 -12.39 -17.45 32.18
CA ASN A 25 -11.33 -17.46 31.18
C ASN A 25 -10.70 -16.08 31.03
N SER A 26 -9.39 -16.07 30.86
CA SER A 26 -8.65 -14.82 30.68
C SER A 26 -8.81 -14.26 29.27
N VAL A 27 -9.38 -13.05 29.22
CA VAL A 27 -9.63 -12.30 27.99
C VAL A 27 -8.47 -11.36 27.69
N LEU A 28 -8.01 -11.35 26.43
CA LEU A 28 -6.99 -10.41 25.98
C LEU A 28 -7.54 -8.98 25.96
N ARG A 29 -6.71 -8.03 26.38
CA ARG A 29 -7.09 -6.63 26.41
C ARG A 29 -7.37 -6.10 24.99
N PRO A 30 -8.43 -5.28 24.79
CA PRO A 30 -8.67 -4.60 23.51
C PRO A 30 -7.45 -3.81 23.05
N GLY A 31 -7.14 -3.85 21.75
CA GLY A 31 -5.99 -3.16 21.17
C GLY A 31 -4.66 -3.92 21.25
N LEU A 32 -4.57 -5.00 22.03
CA LEU A 32 -3.34 -5.80 22.13
C LEU A 32 -2.95 -6.43 20.79
N GLU A 33 -3.92 -7.02 20.09
CA GLU A 33 -3.67 -7.64 18.78
C GLU A 33 -3.18 -6.59 17.75
N TYR A 34 -3.80 -5.41 17.75
CA TYR A 34 -3.35 -4.29 16.92
C TYR A 34 -1.89 -3.95 17.22
N LEU A 35 -1.55 -3.79 18.51
CA LEU A 35 -0.21 -3.41 18.94
C LEU A 35 0.84 -4.47 18.57
N LEU A 36 0.56 -5.75 18.84
CA LEU A 36 1.48 -6.84 18.51
C LEU A 36 1.74 -6.92 17.00
N ARG A 37 0.70 -6.74 16.17
CA ARG A 37 0.85 -6.67 14.71
C ARG A 37 1.75 -5.52 14.27
N LYS A 38 1.67 -4.34 14.89
CA LYS A 38 2.58 -3.22 14.58
C LYS A 38 4.00 -3.50 15.02
N LEU A 39 4.19 -4.08 16.20
CA LEU A 39 5.51 -4.35 16.76
C LEU A 39 6.26 -5.46 16.01
N GLN A 40 5.57 -6.50 15.56
CA GLN A 40 6.14 -7.72 14.92
C GLN A 40 7.14 -7.42 13.79
N PHE A 41 6.92 -6.34 13.02
CA PHE A 41 7.78 -5.97 11.89
C PHE A 41 8.30 -4.53 11.97
N SER A 42 8.17 -3.90 13.13
CA SER A 42 8.68 -2.55 13.41
C SER A 42 10.22 -2.49 13.47
N GLY A 43 10.85 -3.66 13.52
CA GLY A 43 12.28 -3.87 13.79
C GLY A 43 12.72 -3.48 15.21
N LEU A 44 11.78 -3.25 16.12
CA LEU A 44 12.01 -3.22 17.57
C LEU A 44 11.99 -4.64 18.14
N ARG A 45 12.88 -4.95 19.09
CA ARG A 45 12.77 -6.19 19.85
C ARG A 45 11.54 -6.12 20.75
N THR A 46 10.72 -7.16 20.76
CA THR A 46 9.49 -7.17 21.56
C THR A 46 9.47 -8.38 22.47
N SER A 47 9.12 -8.19 23.74
CA SER A 47 8.96 -9.29 24.69
C SER A 47 7.81 -9.07 25.65
N LEU A 48 7.30 -10.18 26.17
CA LEU A 48 6.34 -10.25 27.26
C LEU A 48 7.11 -10.48 28.56
N LEU A 49 6.75 -9.74 29.61
CA LEU A 49 7.23 -9.97 30.96
C LEU A 49 6.05 -10.48 31.80
N CYS A 50 6.09 -11.76 32.18
CA CYS A 50 5.01 -12.40 32.91
C CYS A 50 5.53 -13.02 34.21
N GLY A 51 4.76 -12.93 35.30
CA GLY A 51 5.16 -13.52 36.58
C GLY A 51 5.28 -15.04 36.51
N THR A 52 5.95 -15.65 37.49
CA THR A 52 6.10 -17.12 37.57
C THR A 52 4.85 -17.86 38.03
N SER A 53 3.86 -17.15 38.59
CA SER A 53 2.64 -17.71 39.17
C SER A 53 1.40 -17.26 38.38
N LEU A 54 1.29 -17.73 37.13
CA LEU A 54 0.15 -17.46 36.25
C LEU A 54 -0.87 -18.59 36.33
N ALA A 55 -2.16 -18.24 36.19
CA ALA A 55 -3.21 -19.23 35.98
C ALA A 55 -3.02 -19.95 34.62
N ASP A 56 -3.42 -21.22 34.53
CA ASP A 56 -3.26 -22.04 33.32
C ASP A 56 -3.92 -21.41 32.07
N SER A 57 -5.04 -20.71 32.26
CA SER A 57 -5.73 -19.95 31.21
C SER A 57 -4.84 -18.86 30.61
N LYS A 58 -4.11 -18.10 31.44
CA LYS A 58 -3.17 -17.06 30.99
C LYS A 58 -1.95 -17.67 30.30
N VAL A 59 -1.41 -18.77 30.83
CA VAL A 59 -0.28 -19.49 30.20
C VAL A 59 -0.66 -19.96 28.80
N SER A 60 -1.85 -20.54 28.64
CA SER A 60 -2.38 -20.96 27.34
C SER A 60 -2.50 -19.79 26.36
N CYS A 61 -3.04 -18.65 26.80
CA CYS A 61 -3.13 -17.43 26.00
C CYS A 61 -1.76 -16.88 25.59
N ILE A 62 -0.78 -16.85 26.49
CA ILE A 62 0.60 -16.44 26.18
C ILE A 62 1.21 -17.38 25.14
N GLY A 63 1.04 -18.70 25.29
CA GLY A 63 1.49 -19.68 24.31
C GLY A 63 0.91 -19.46 22.91
N LYS A 64 -0.36 -19.06 22.81
CA LYS A 64 -0.98 -18.68 21.53
C LYS A 64 -0.37 -17.40 20.96
N ILE A 65 -0.08 -16.40 21.80
CA ILE A 65 0.54 -15.15 21.37
C ILE A 65 1.96 -15.41 20.83
N THR A 66 2.79 -16.15 21.57
CA THR A 66 4.17 -16.44 21.17
C THR A 66 4.26 -17.36 19.95
N ALA A 67 3.22 -18.16 19.67
CA ALA A 67 3.11 -18.94 18.44
C ALA A 67 2.75 -18.08 17.22
N LEU A 68 1.96 -17.01 17.41
CA LEU A 68 1.49 -16.14 16.32
C LEU A 68 2.45 -14.97 16.03
N TYR A 69 3.13 -14.47 17.06
CA TYR A 69 3.99 -13.30 17.00
C TYR A 69 5.40 -13.65 17.48
N PRO A 70 6.46 -13.16 16.81
CA PRO A 70 7.86 -13.35 17.20
C PRO A 70 8.21 -12.45 18.39
N VAL A 71 7.55 -12.68 19.52
CA VAL A 71 7.79 -11.98 20.78
C VAL A 71 8.51 -12.90 21.75
N GLY A 72 9.53 -12.37 22.42
CA GLY A 72 10.18 -13.07 23.53
C GLY A 72 9.23 -13.23 24.71
N HIS A 73 9.50 -14.17 25.59
CA HIS A 73 8.77 -14.36 26.84
C HIS A 73 9.78 -14.55 27.97
N PHE A 74 9.73 -13.67 28.97
CA PHE A 74 10.64 -13.67 30.12
C PHE A 74 9.86 -13.60 31.42
N ASN A 75 10.44 -14.16 32.47
CA ASN A 75 9.83 -14.17 33.80
C ASN A 75 10.42 -13.08 34.71
N PHE A 76 11.64 -12.63 34.43
CA PHE A 76 12.33 -11.66 35.28
C PHE A 76 13.01 -10.55 34.46
N PHE A 77 13.07 -9.34 35.04
CA PHE A 77 13.74 -8.19 34.42
C PHE A 77 15.23 -8.42 34.12
N HIS A 78 15.93 -9.18 34.96
CA HIS A 78 17.36 -9.43 34.78
C HIS A 78 17.66 -10.32 33.57
N ASP A 79 16.75 -11.24 33.21
CA ASP A 79 16.89 -12.07 32.01
C ASP A 79 16.82 -11.22 30.74
N ILE A 80 15.92 -10.25 30.70
CA ILE A 80 15.82 -9.29 29.58
C ILE A 80 17.10 -8.46 29.50
N LYS A 81 17.61 -7.94 30.63
CA LYS A 81 18.86 -7.17 30.65
C LYS A 81 20.05 -8.01 30.14
N ALA A 82 20.10 -9.30 30.50
CA ALA A 82 21.14 -10.20 30.02
C ALA A 82 21.00 -10.50 28.52
N ALA A 83 19.78 -10.78 28.04
CA ALA A 83 19.52 -11.11 26.65
C ALA A 83 19.65 -9.89 25.71
N TRP A 84 19.30 -8.70 26.18
CA TRP A 84 19.27 -7.45 25.41
C TRP A 84 20.35 -6.46 25.88
N GLY A 85 21.50 -6.97 26.33
CA GLY A 85 22.61 -6.19 26.88
C GLY A 85 23.03 -4.99 26.02
N ASP A 86 22.94 -5.14 24.70
CA ASP A 86 23.30 -4.15 23.69
C ASP A 86 22.32 -2.96 23.56
N ILE A 87 21.10 -3.06 24.11
CA ILE A 87 20.06 -2.03 24.03
C ILE A 87 19.44 -1.68 25.39
N THR A 88 20.13 -2.00 26.48
CA THR A 88 19.61 -1.91 27.86
C THR A 88 19.04 -0.54 28.24
N ASP A 89 19.63 0.56 27.75
CA ASP A 89 19.16 1.93 28.00
C ASP A 89 18.09 2.43 27.01
N ASN A 90 17.70 1.59 26.06
CA ASN A 90 16.78 1.92 24.96
C ASN A 90 15.51 1.07 24.96
N ILE A 91 15.13 0.59 26.15
CA ILE A 91 13.93 -0.24 26.35
C ILE A 91 12.78 0.64 26.83
N LEU A 92 11.64 0.49 26.16
CA LEU A 92 10.35 1.03 26.58
C LEU A 92 9.55 -0.08 27.29
N TYR A 93 9.22 0.16 28.55
CA TYR A 93 8.44 -0.75 29.38
C TYR A 93 7.00 -0.27 29.49
N LEU A 94 6.05 -1.08 29.06
CA LEU A 94 4.62 -0.77 29.12
C LEU A 94 3.94 -1.59 30.22
N VAL A 95 3.27 -0.90 31.15
CA VAL A 95 2.60 -1.50 32.32
C VAL A 95 1.23 -0.86 32.55
N SER A 96 0.25 -1.62 33.07
CA SER A 96 -1.08 -1.09 33.42
C SER A 96 -1.09 -0.58 34.85
N LYS A 97 -1.77 0.54 35.08
CA LYS A 97 -2.11 1.00 36.43
C LYS A 97 -3.17 0.04 37.02
N THR A 98 -2.78 -0.83 37.95
CA THR A 98 -3.70 -1.65 38.74
C THR A 98 -3.69 -1.18 40.19
N ASN A 99 -4.83 -1.24 40.88
CA ASN A 99 -5.04 -0.68 42.23
C ASN A 99 -4.09 -1.23 43.32
N GLY A 100 -3.26 -2.25 43.04
CA GLY A 100 -2.26 -2.83 43.95
C GLY A 100 -0.79 -2.50 43.62
N ASN A 101 -0.46 -1.96 42.45
CA ASN A 101 0.92 -1.75 42.00
C ASN A 101 1.43 -0.33 42.29
N GLN A 102 1.27 0.15 43.53
CA GLN A 102 1.76 1.48 43.94
C GLN A 102 3.29 1.56 44.07
N ASN A 103 3.99 0.42 44.07
CA ASN A 103 5.46 0.36 44.14
C ASN A 103 6.04 -0.49 43.01
N LEU A 104 5.90 -0.02 41.77
CA LEU A 104 6.85 -0.40 40.74
C LEU A 104 8.21 0.18 41.17
N ASN A 105 9.04 -0.65 41.80
CA ASN A 105 10.40 -0.31 42.25
C ASN A 105 11.34 -0.22 41.02
N LEU A 106 10.95 0.62 40.05
CA LEU A 106 11.63 0.90 38.78
C LEU A 106 12.85 1.80 38.98
N SER A 107 13.12 2.23 40.23
CA SER A 107 14.31 2.99 40.64
C SER A 107 15.64 2.31 40.30
N SER A 108 15.64 1.03 39.93
CA SER A 108 16.82 0.24 39.54
C SER A 108 16.98 -0.01 38.03
N CYS A 109 16.06 0.51 37.19
CA CYS A 109 16.10 0.31 35.73
C CYS A 109 16.13 1.66 34.99
N SER A 110 17.09 1.84 34.07
CA SER A 110 17.19 2.99 33.15
C SER A 110 16.11 3.03 32.06
N TRP A 111 15.12 2.13 32.13
CA TRP A 111 14.11 1.96 31.09
C TRP A 111 13.12 3.11 31.09
N THR A 112 12.67 3.50 29.90
CA THR A 112 11.57 4.46 29.76
C THR A 112 10.26 3.73 30.07
N VAL A 113 9.40 4.33 30.89
CA VAL A 113 8.17 3.68 31.36
C VAL A 113 6.96 4.39 30.78
N THR A 114 6.09 3.60 30.14
CA THR A 114 4.77 4.03 29.71
C THR A 114 3.72 3.31 30.55
N VAL A 115 2.76 4.07 31.08
CA VAL A 115 1.68 3.55 31.92
C VAL A 115 0.37 3.60 31.15
N LEU A 116 -0.30 2.46 31.06
CA LEU A 116 -1.67 2.36 30.56
C LEU A 116 -2.65 2.75 31.68
N GLU A 117 -3.29 3.91 31.53
CA GLU A 117 -4.25 4.46 32.48
C GLU A 117 -5.69 4.22 31.99
N ALA A 118 -6.36 3.22 32.57
CA ALA A 118 -7.79 3.02 32.36
C ALA A 118 -8.58 4.00 33.26
N GLY A 119 -8.68 5.26 32.83
CA GLY A 119 -9.53 6.27 33.48
C GLY A 119 -8.77 7.46 34.10
N GLY A 120 -8.62 8.52 33.30
CA GLY A 120 -8.63 9.96 33.66
C GLY A 120 -7.76 10.53 34.78
N THR A 121 -7.02 9.73 35.56
CA THR A 121 -6.25 10.19 36.71
C THR A 121 -4.76 10.05 36.45
N SER A 122 -4.15 11.14 35.98
CA SER A 122 -2.73 11.23 35.66
C SER A 122 -1.86 10.93 36.89
N LEU A 123 -1.01 9.92 36.80
CA LEU A 123 0.12 9.77 37.72
C LEU A 123 1.17 10.85 37.42
N ASN A 124 1.34 11.80 38.34
CA ASN A 124 2.51 12.69 38.36
C ASN A 124 3.74 11.90 38.83
N GLN A 125 4.28 11.03 37.99
CA GLN A 125 5.64 10.51 38.16
C GLN A 125 6.56 11.22 37.17
N HIS A 126 7.56 11.93 37.67
CA HIS A 126 8.62 12.54 36.88
C HIS A 126 9.33 11.42 36.08
N ASN A 127 9.10 11.36 34.76
CA ASN A 127 9.62 10.41 33.75
C ASN A 127 8.68 9.28 33.27
N ALA A 128 7.43 9.19 33.72
CA ALA A 128 6.46 8.24 33.15
C ALA A 128 5.56 8.92 32.10
N MET A 129 5.39 8.30 30.93
CA MET A 129 4.39 8.72 29.94
C MET A 129 3.10 7.93 30.16
N SER A 130 1.93 8.55 30.02
CA SER A 130 0.65 7.84 30.11
C SER A 130 0.01 7.68 28.74
N ILE A 131 -0.63 6.53 28.53
CA ILE A 131 -1.51 6.25 27.39
C ILE A 131 -2.86 5.76 27.92
N SER A 132 -3.94 6.07 27.20
CA SER A 132 -5.28 5.60 27.58
C SER A 132 -5.66 4.29 26.87
N ARG A 133 -5.08 4.08 25.69
CA ARG A 133 -5.33 2.92 24.82
C ARG A 133 -4.02 2.33 24.32
N LEU A 134 -3.97 1.02 24.13
CA LEU A 134 -2.76 0.34 23.63
C LEU A 134 -2.35 0.81 22.24
N GLU A 135 -3.33 1.22 21.43
CA GLU A 135 -3.13 1.78 20.09
C GLU A 135 -2.33 3.09 20.09
N GLU A 136 -2.15 3.77 21.25
CA GLU A 136 -1.35 4.99 21.37
C GLU A 136 0.16 4.72 21.56
N LEU A 137 0.56 3.47 21.85
CA LEU A 137 1.97 3.16 22.09
C LEU A 137 2.86 3.48 20.87
N PRO A 138 2.48 3.19 19.61
CA PRO A 138 3.28 3.60 18.46
C PRO A 138 3.55 5.09 18.36
N LEU A 139 2.56 5.92 18.70
CA LEU A 139 2.71 7.38 18.77
C LEU A 139 3.71 7.79 19.85
N THR A 140 3.65 7.13 21.01
CA THR A 140 4.57 7.35 22.12
C THR A 140 6.01 6.99 21.74
N ILE A 141 6.21 5.84 21.09
CA ILE A 141 7.52 5.41 20.55
C ILE A 141 8.07 6.45 19.58
N CYS A 142 7.22 6.94 18.66
CA CYS A 142 7.60 7.98 17.70
C CYS A 142 8.07 9.25 18.42
N ARG A 143 7.33 9.75 19.41
CA ARG A 143 7.70 10.94 20.20
C ARG A 143 9.04 10.78 20.92
N ILE A 144 9.30 9.62 21.52
CA ILE A 144 10.58 9.32 22.17
C ILE A 144 11.71 9.36 21.14
N ASN A 145 11.52 8.69 20.00
CA ASN A 145 12.52 8.64 18.94
C ASN A 145 12.81 10.02 18.36
N LYS A 146 11.80 10.84 18.09
CA LYS A 146 11.97 12.22 17.61
C LYS A 146 12.77 13.08 18.60
N LYS A 147 12.46 12.98 19.90
CA LYS A 147 13.19 13.69 20.96
C LYS A 147 14.66 13.27 21.01
N ALA A 148 14.93 11.97 20.92
CA ALA A 148 16.29 11.45 20.90
C ALA A 148 17.07 11.89 19.65
N MET A 149 16.42 12.02 18.48
CA MET A 149 17.10 12.35 17.23
C MET A 149 17.31 13.85 16.98
N CYS A 150 16.93 14.72 17.92
CA CYS A 150 17.07 16.19 17.81
C CYS A 150 16.57 16.75 16.44
N GLY A 151 15.51 16.18 15.87
CA GLY A 151 14.93 16.64 14.59
C GLY A 151 15.68 16.26 13.31
N HIS A 152 16.67 15.37 13.36
CA HIS A 152 17.43 14.93 12.17
C HIS A 152 16.73 13.82 11.36
N THR A 153 15.51 13.44 11.75
CA THR A 153 14.73 12.37 11.12
C THR A 153 13.44 12.89 10.54
N VAL A 154 12.96 12.23 9.50
CA VAL A 154 11.65 12.50 8.89
C VAL A 154 10.68 11.41 9.34
N THR A 155 9.60 11.81 10.00
CA THR A 155 8.53 10.90 10.40
C THR A 155 7.54 10.75 9.26
N VAL A 156 7.37 9.51 8.79
CA VAL A 156 6.40 9.12 7.79
C VAL A 156 5.20 8.49 8.51
N GLY A 157 4.12 9.25 8.64
CA GLY A 157 2.83 8.68 9.02
C GLY A 157 2.33 7.78 7.88
N TYR A 158 1.75 6.62 8.16
CA TYR A 158 1.22 5.77 7.10
C TYR A 158 -0.18 5.23 7.38
N ILE A 159 -1.00 5.14 6.33
CA ILE A 159 -2.36 4.58 6.40
C ILE A 159 -2.74 3.81 5.13
N MET A 160 -3.12 2.54 5.31
CA MET A 160 -3.52 1.64 4.22
C MET A 160 -4.23 0.41 4.79
N LYS A 161 -4.82 -0.42 3.93
CA LYS A 161 -5.48 -1.66 4.35
C LYS A 161 -4.50 -2.60 5.06
N SER A 162 -4.98 -3.25 6.13
CA SER A 162 -4.17 -4.13 7.01
C SER A 162 -3.38 -5.22 6.26
N SER A 163 -3.95 -5.81 5.20
CA SER A 163 -3.25 -6.82 4.38
C SER A 163 -2.03 -6.24 3.65
N ARG A 164 -2.18 -5.03 3.08
CA ARG A 164 -1.11 -4.33 2.38
C ARG A 164 -0.05 -3.84 3.35
N GLU A 165 -0.46 -3.30 4.48
CA GLU A 165 0.47 -2.90 5.53
C GLU A 165 1.34 -4.09 5.96
N THR A 166 0.72 -5.24 6.23
CA THR A 166 1.42 -6.46 6.64
C THR A 166 2.42 -6.90 5.58
N ASP A 167 2.05 -6.82 4.29
CA ASP A 167 2.95 -7.17 3.18
C ASP A 167 4.19 -6.28 3.13
N PHE A 168 4.04 -4.97 3.31
CA PHE A 168 5.16 -4.02 3.33
C PHE A 168 6.00 -4.18 4.60
N ALA A 169 5.35 -4.34 5.75
CA ALA A 169 6.02 -4.48 7.03
C ALA A 169 6.89 -5.75 7.09
N LYS A 170 6.38 -6.90 6.60
CA LYS A 170 7.15 -8.15 6.49
C LYS A 170 8.47 -8.01 5.75
N ARG A 171 8.52 -7.10 4.77
CA ARG A 171 9.70 -6.80 3.97
C ARG A 171 10.63 -5.77 4.63
N GLY A 172 10.30 -5.31 5.84
CA GLY A 172 11.05 -4.31 6.58
C GLY A 172 10.78 -2.86 6.16
N ALA A 173 9.70 -2.57 5.43
CA ALA A 173 9.45 -1.24 4.88
C ALA A 173 9.12 -0.17 5.93
N PHE A 174 8.62 -0.56 7.10
CA PHE A 174 8.06 0.36 8.12
C PHE A 174 8.75 0.25 9.48
N PRO A 175 10.06 0.55 9.58
CA PRO A 175 10.73 0.57 10.87
C PRO A 175 10.18 1.70 11.75
N MET A 176 9.86 1.39 13.01
CA MET A 176 9.44 2.40 14.01
C MET A 176 10.62 3.10 14.69
N TYR A 177 11.83 2.75 14.30
CA TYR A 177 13.07 3.41 14.67
C TYR A 177 13.75 3.97 13.41
N PRO A 178 14.71 4.91 13.55
CA PRO A 178 15.35 5.53 12.40
C PRO A 178 15.97 4.51 11.45
N SER A 179 15.51 4.51 10.20
CA SER A 179 16.09 3.76 9.10
C SER A 179 17.49 4.28 8.76
N GLN A 180 18.20 3.55 7.87
CA GLN A 180 19.52 3.95 7.38
C GLN A 180 19.53 5.34 6.70
N ASN A 181 18.41 5.77 6.13
CA ASN A 181 18.27 7.09 5.50
C ASN A 181 17.52 8.11 6.36
N GLY A 182 17.32 7.82 7.65
CA GLY A 182 16.77 8.76 8.62
C GLY A 182 15.24 8.91 8.59
N LEU A 183 14.53 7.91 8.07
CA LEU A 183 13.07 7.86 8.14
C LEU A 183 12.61 7.09 9.39
N ILE A 184 11.51 7.52 10.00
CA ILE A 184 10.81 6.78 11.05
C ILE A 184 9.37 6.59 10.58
N PHE A 185 8.83 5.37 10.66
CA PHE A 185 7.46 5.10 10.24
C PHE A 185 6.53 5.04 11.45
N LEU A 186 5.44 5.80 11.37
CA LEU A 186 4.38 5.87 12.38
C LEU A 186 3.09 5.29 11.79
N PRO A 187 2.60 4.12 12.27
CA PRO A 187 1.26 3.66 11.90
C PRO A 187 0.22 4.66 12.38
N LEU A 188 -0.63 5.14 11.46
CA LEU A 188 -1.81 5.92 11.79
C LEU A 188 -3.03 4.99 11.92
N THR A 189 -3.97 5.37 12.77
CA THR A 189 -5.23 4.64 12.93
C THR A 189 -6.41 5.58 13.11
N PHE A 190 -7.54 5.26 12.48
CA PHE A 190 -8.81 5.98 12.66
C PHE A 190 -9.51 5.62 13.98
N ASN A 191 -8.99 4.64 14.73
CA ASN A 191 -9.50 4.31 16.06
C ASN A 191 -9.13 5.36 17.13
N LEU A 192 -8.19 6.24 16.81
CA LEU A 192 -7.74 7.37 17.64
C LEU A 192 -7.98 8.68 16.87
N PRO A 193 -8.12 9.82 17.55
CA PRO A 193 -8.23 11.12 16.87
C PRO A 193 -7.08 11.31 15.88
N ILE A 194 -7.38 11.58 14.60
CA ILE A 194 -6.34 11.61 13.57
C ILE A 194 -5.42 12.83 13.74
N SER A 195 -5.97 13.94 14.23
CA SER A 195 -5.27 15.20 14.46
C SER A 195 -4.10 15.07 15.44
N SER A 196 -4.23 14.28 16.50
CA SER A 196 -3.16 14.08 17.50
C SER A 196 -2.00 13.24 16.98
N GLN A 197 -2.26 12.40 15.98
CA GLN A 197 -1.27 11.54 15.36
C GLN A 197 -0.53 12.26 14.23
N ILE A 198 -1.27 12.98 13.38
CA ILE A 198 -0.72 13.69 12.22
C ILE A 198 0.31 14.74 12.63
N GLN A 199 0.12 15.43 13.74
CA GLN A 199 1.07 16.43 14.25
C GLN A 199 2.49 15.86 14.46
N GLU A 200 2.60 14.54 14.61
CA GLU A 200 3.89 13.88 14.76
C GLU A 200 4.53 13.44 13.43
N ALA A 201 3.78 13.48 12.33
CA ALA A 201 4.22 13.09 10.99
C ALA A 201 4.59 14.30 10.14
N ASP A 202 5.73 14.22 9.46
CA ASP A 202 6.19 15.24 8.51
C ASP A 202 5.59 15.04 7.12
N ILE A 203 5.25 13.79 6.79
CA ILE A 203 4.60 13.38 5.54
C ILE A 203 3.74 12.14 5.79
N ILE A 204 2.63 12.01 5.05
CA ILE A 204 1.69 10.90 5.20
C ILE A 204 1.71 10.06 3.93
N LEU A 205 2.27 8.87 4.02
CA LEU A 205 2.14 7.84 2.99
C LEU A 205 0.75 7.20 3.09
N HIS A 206 0.02 7.11 2.00
CA HIS A 206 -1.28 6.46 2.04
C HIS A 206 -1.60 5.65 0.79
N LYS A 207 -2.59 4.76 0.92
CA LYS A 207 -3.23 4.09 -0.23
C LYS A 207 -4.70 4.50 -0.27
N ALA A 208 -4.99 5.72 -0.76
CA ALA A 208 -6.37 6.26 -0.77
C ALA A 208 -7.38 5.34 -1.46
N THR A 209 -6.93 4.58 -2.47
CA THR A 209 -7.77 3.60 -3.18
C THR A 209 -8.30 2.48 -2.31
N ASP A 210 -7.64 2.20 -1.17
CA ASP A 210 -8.09 1.20 -0.20
C ASP A 210 -9.25 1.73 0.68
N GLU A 211 -9.42 3.05 0.74
CA GLU A 211 -10.41 3.75 1.57
C GLU A 211 -11.63 4.22 0.77
N ILE A 212 -11.72 3.85 -0.52
CA ILE A 212 -12.88 4.15 -1.37
C ILE A 212 -14.04 3.28 -0.90
N THR A 213 -15.16 3.90 -0.55
CA THR A 213 -16.40 3.21 -0.16
C THR A 213 -17.38 3.11 -1.32
N SER A 214 -17.46 4.15 -2.15
CA SER A 214 -18.26 4.15 -3.37
C SER A 214 -17.72 5.16 -4.38
N VAL A 215 -18.11 4.97 -5.64
CA VAL A 215 -17.82 5.90 -6.74
C VAL A 215 -19.16 6.27 -7.36
N GLU A 216 -19.48 7.56 -7.34
CA GLU A 216 -20.71 8.06 -7.96
C GLU A 216 -20.56 8.02 -9.49
N LEU A 217 -21.40 7.19 -10.12
CA LEU A 217 -21.47 7.04 -11.58
C LEU A 217 -22.53 7.98 -12.21
N ASN A 218 -23.20 8.80 -11.39
CA ASN A 218 -24.24 9.70 -11.84
C ASN A 218 -23.62 10.90 -12.57
N GLY A 219 -23.64 10.88 -13.89
CA GLY A 219 -23.15 11.95 -14.76
C GLY A 219 -22.60 11.44 -16.09
N PRO A 220 -22.37 12.34 -17.07
CA PRO A 220 -21.78 12.00 -18.36
C PRO A 220 -20.45 11.26 -18.20
N ILE A 221 -20.14 10.33 -19.11
CA ILE A 221 -18.89 9.54 -19.10
C ILE A 221 -17.63 10.42 -19.06
N SER A 222 -17.71 11.63 -19.64
CA SER A 222 -16.62 12.61 -19.71
C SER A 222 -16.35 13.32 -18.38
N CYS A 223 -17.26 13.26 -17.41
CA CYS A 223 -17.10 13.93 -16.13
C CYS A 223 -16.23 13.11 -15.16
N PRO A 224 -15.33 13.76 -14.40
CA PRO A 224 -14.59 13.10 -13.33
C PRO A 224 -15.55 12.42 -12.36
N ARG A 225 -15.36 11.13 -12.11
CA ARG A 225 -16.16 10.41 -11.12
C ARG A 225 -15.91 10.96 -9.73
N ARG A 226 -16.99 11.22 -8.98
CA ARG A 226 -16.90 11.64 -7.59
C ARG A 226 -16.66 10.40 -6.73
N ILE A 227 -15.61 10.45 -5.93
CA ILE A 227 -15.16 9.35 -5.09
C ILE A 227 -15.58 9.63 -3.65
N CYS A 228 -16.23 8.67 -3.02
CA CYS A 228 -16.53 8.70 -1.60
C CYS A 228 -15.49 7.87 -0.86
N PHE A 229 -14.87 8.48 0.15
CA PHE A 229 -13.93 7.80 1.03
C PHE A 229 -14.58 7.46 2.37
N SER A 230 -13.95 6.56 3.13
CA SER A 230 -14.32 6.27 4.52
C SER A 230 -14.31 7.53 5.39
N ASP A 231 -15.12 7.55 6.44
CA ASP A 231 -15.24 8.72 7.34
C ASP A 231 -13.88 9.14 7.93
N GLY A 232 -13.07 8.16 8.33
CA GLY A 232 -11.71 8.41 8.84
C GLY A 232 -10.81 9.05 7.79
N PHE A 233 -10.84 8.57 6.54
CA PHE A 233 -10.04 9.16 5.48
C PHE A 233 -10.56 10.55 5.08
N GLN A 234 -11.87 10.81 5.13
CA GLN A 234 -12.41 12.16 4.94
C GLN A 234 -11.94 13.12 6.04
N GLU A 235 -11.86 12.68 7.30
CA GLU A 235 -11.30 13.48 8.39
C GLU A 235 -9.84 13.84 8.14
N LEU A 236 -9.04 12.87 7.66
CA LEU A 236 -7.66 13.09 7.22
C LEU A 236 -7.57 14.16 6.13
N LEU A 237 -8.45 14.10 5.11
CA LEU A 237 -8.48 15.09 4.04
C LEU A 237 -8.81 16.49 4.59
N ARG A 238 -9.86 16.63 5.39
CA ARG A 238 -10.23 17.91 6.02
C ARG A 238 -9.09 18.48 6.87
N TYR A 239 -8.37 17.62 7.60
CA TYR A 239 -7.23 18.05 8.40
C TYR A 239 -6.08 18.58 7.53
N THR A 240 -5.75 17.87 6.44
CA THR A 240 -4.67 18.28 5.52
C THR A 240 -5.02 19.54 4.73
N GLU A 241 -6.30 19.77 4.41
CA GLU A 241 -6.78 21.04 3.82
C GLU A 241 -6.61 22.22 4.79
N ALA A 242 -6.91 22.01 6.08
CA ALA A 242 -6.76 23.05 7.11
C ALA A 242 -5.29 23.31 7.50
N HIS A 243 -4.38 22.36 7.22
CA HIS A 243 -2.97 22.42 7.64
C HIS A 243 -2.03 22.14 6.46
N PRO A 244 -1.68 23.15 5.63
CA PRO A 244 -0.85 22.98 4.43
C PRO A 244 0.57 22.43 4.68
N ASP A 245 1.04 22.48 5.92
CA ASP A 245 2.32 21.90 6.35
C ASP A 245 2.26 20.37 6.43
N CYS A 246 1.07 19.81 6.66
CA CYS A 246 0.81 18.37 6.63
C CYS A 246 0.56 17.92 5.19
N ARG A 247 1.35 16.97 4.69
CA ARG A 247 1.34 16.62 3.26
C ARG A 247 1.12 15.14 3.00
N LEU A 248 0.29 14.86 2.00
CA LEU A 248 0.00 13.52 1.50
C LEU A 248 1.01 13.11 0.42
N LEU A 249 1.54 11.90 0.56
CA LEU A 249 2.34 11.19 -0.45
C LEU A 249 1.46 10.08 -1.03
N ASP A 250 0.86 10.24 -2.20
CA ASP A 250 0.83 11.42 -3.10
C ASP A 250 -0.53 12.13 -3.02
N SER A 251 -0.65 13.34 -3.55
CA SER A 251 -1.91 14.09 -3.50
C SER A 251 -3.08 13.30 -4.10
N ILE A 252 -4.28 13.47 -3.55
CA ILE A 252 -5.50 12.82 -4.05
C ILE A 252 -5.75 13.15 -5.54
N ASN A 253 -5.45 14.39 -5.95
CA ASN A 253 -5.59 14.83 -7.33
C ASN A 253 -4.69 14.04 -8.29
N SER A 254 -3.49 13.66 -7.86
CA SER A 254 -2.57 12.81 -8.65
C SER A 254 -3.06 11.36 -8.76
N ILE A 255 -3.89 10.90 -7.83
CA ILE A 255 -4.42 9.54 -7.79
C ILE A 255 -5.72 9.44 -8.61
N HIS A 256 -6.49 10.52 -8.73
CA HIS A 256 -7.78 10.53 -9.42
C HIS A 256 -7.75 9.87 -10.82
N PRO A 257 -6.76 10.17 -11.70
CA PRO A 257 -6.71 9.53 -13.01
C PRO A 257 -6.50 8.02 -12.95
N ILE A 258 -5.88 7.48 -11.90
CA ILE A 258 -5.64 6.04 -11.73
C ILE A 258 -6.92 5.29 -11.36
N ILE A 259 -7.90 5.96 -10.75
CA ILE A 259 -9.15 5.35 -10.31
C ILE A 259 -10.15 5.24 -11.48
N ASP A 260 -9.94 5.99 -12.56
CA ASP A 260 -10.79 6.03 -13.75
C ASP A 260 -10.01 5.55 -14.99
N ARG A 261 -10.38 4.38 -15.52
CA ARG A 261 -9.74 3.77 -16.69
C ARG A 261 -9.79 4.66 -17.93
N LEU A 262 -10.84 5.45 -18.12
CA LEU A 262 -10.92 6.40 -19.22
C LEU A 262 -9.94 7.54 -19.03
N ALA A 263 -9.84 8.09 -17.82
CA ALA A 263 -8.93 9.18 -17.51
C ALA A 263 -7.47 8.77 -17.75
N ILE A 264 -7.05 7.61 -17.22
CA ILE A 264 -5.68 7.12 -17.44
C ILE A 264 -5.42 6.78 -18.91
N GLN A 265 -6.37 6.20 -19.64
CA GLN A 265 -6.18 5.91 -21.07
C GLN A 265 -6.01 7.17 -21.91
N LYS A 266 -6.80 8.22 -21.64
CA LYS A 266 -6.61 9.54 -22.26
C LYS A 266 -5.25 10.15 -21.94
N ILE A 267 -4.74 9.94 -20.72
CA ILE A 267 -3.38 10.36 -20.38
C ILE A 267 -2.38 9.55 -21.21
N LEU A 268 -2.49 8.22 -21.24
CA LEU A 268 -1.57 7.32 -21.96
C LEU A 268 -1.51 7.62 -23.46
N GLN A 269 -2.54 8.19 -24.08
CA GLN A 269 -2.47 8.64 -25.48
C GLN A 269 -1.34 9.64 -25.72
N GLY A 270 -0.91 10.40 -24.71
CA GLY A 270 0.25 11.29 -24.79
C GLY A 270 1.61 10.58 -24.87
N LEU A 271 1.68 9.25 -24.71
CA LEU A 271 2.92 8.49 -24.90
C LEU A 271 3.45 8.57 -26.33
N GLN A 272 2.57 8.84 -27.31
CA GLN A 272 2.96 9.06 -28.71
C GLN A 272 3.96 10.22 -28.89
N ASP A 273 4.05 11.14 -27.91
CA ASP A 273 4.98 12.25 -27.93
C ASP A 273 6.43 11.81 -27.61
N LEU A 274 6.61 10.61 -27.03
CA LEU A 274 7.92 9.98 -26.83
C LEU A 274 8.42 9.46 -28.17
N LYS A 275 9.10 10.34 -28.92
CA LYS A 275 9.70 9.99 -30.21
C LYS A 275 10.80 8.95 -30.02
N THR A 276 10.75 7.88 -30.81
CA THR A 276 11.83 6.92 -30.96
C THR A 276 12.34 6.99 -32.40
N GLU A 277 13.64 6.79 -32.60
CA GLU A 277 14.20 6.60 -33.96
C GLU A 277 14.00 5.15 -34.45
N LYS A 278 13.25 4.34 -33.69
CA LYS A 278 13.08 2.90 -33.91
C LYS A 278 11.77 2.64 -34.65
N ASP A 279 11.67 1.49 -35.32
CA ASP A 279 10.45 1.06 -36.04
C ASP A 279 9.27 0.67 -35.12
N TYR A 280 9.44 0.81 -33.81
CA TYR A 280 8.44 0.48 -32.79
C TYR A 280 8.39 1.56 -31.70
N SER A 281 7.25 1.65 -31.03
CA SER A 281 6.92 2.72 -30.09
C SER A 281 6.38 2.21 -28.76
N ILE A 282 6.28 3.10 -27.77
CA ILE A 282 5.52 2.86 -26.55
C ILE A 282 4.20 3.62 -26.64
N ARG A 283 3.08 2.93 -26.43
CA ARG A 283 1.76 3.50 -26.70
C ARG A 283 0.69 3.04 -25.73
N ALA A 284 -0.39 3.81 -25.69
CA ALA A 284 -1.65 3.35 -25.11
C ALA A 284 -2.28 2.25 -25.99
N PRO A 285 -3.02 1.32 -25.38
CA PRO A 285 -3.92 0.45 -26.12
C PRO A 285 -5.06 1.27 -26.70
N ARG A 286 -5.52 0.90 -27.89
CA ARG A 286 -6.74 1.44 -28.49
C ARG A 286 -7.94 1.03 -27.65
N PHE A 287 -8.92 1.90 -27.56
CA PHE A 287 -10.11 1.68 -26.75
C PHE A 287 -11.34 2.42 -27.29
N LEU A 288 -12.51 1.95 -26.89
CA LEU A 288 -13.83 2.54 -27.09
C LEU A 288 -14.56 2.57 -25.74
N MET A 289 -15.21 3.69 -25.44
CA MET A 289 -16.05 3.82 -24.24
C MET A 289 -17.49 3.44 -24.54
N VAL A 290 -18.12 2.75 -23.59
CA VAL A 290 -19.54 2.37 -23.68
C VAL A 290 -20.24 2.57 -22.35
N ASP A 291 -21.46 3.09 -22.39
CA ASP A 291 -22.37 3.20 -21.24
C ASP A 291 -23.50 2.17 -21.28
N ASN A 292 -23.74 1.55 -22.44
CA ASN A 292 -24.77 0.55 -22.63
C ASN A 292 -24.32 -0.51 -23.65
N PHE A 293 -24.26 -1.77 -23.22
CA PHE A 293 -23.95 -2.88 -24.13
C PHE A 293 -25.10 -3.23 -25.10
N SER A 294 -26.31 -2.76 -24.82
CA SER A 294 -27.49 -2.94 -25.67
C SER A 294 -27.72 -1.77 -26.63
N ASP A 295 -26.77 -0.83 -26.74
CA ASP A 295 -26.85 0.26 -27.70
C ASP A 295 -26.89 -0.31 -29.14
N PRO A 296 -27.96 -0.02 -29.92
CA PRO A 296 -28.05 -0.45 -31.32
C PRO A 296 -26.89 0.04 -32.20
N GLU A 297 -26.27 1.17 -31.84
CA GLU A 297 -25.14 1.73 -32.57
C GLU A 297 -23.80 1.09 -32.20
N LEU A 298 -23.75 0.24 -31.16
CA LEU A 298 -22.51 -0.38 -30.69
C LEU A 298 -21.75 -1.13 -31.80
N ALA A 299 -22.48 -1.91 -32.62
CA ALA A 299 -21.86 -2.64 -33.73
C ALA A 299 -21.18 -1.69 -34.72
N LYS A 300 -21.86 -0.60 -35.08
CA LYS A 300 -21.33 0.44 -35.97
C LYS A 300 -20.15 1.18 -35.33
N MET A 301 -20.24 1.54 -34.04
CA MET A 301 -19.14 2.17 -33.32
C MET A 301 -17.90 1.27 -33.25
N LEU A 302 -18.08 -0.05 -33.12
CA LEU A 302 -16.98 -1.02 -33.14
C LEU A 302 -16.37 -1.15 -34.55
N GLU A 303 -17.18 -1.16 -35.61
CA GLU A 303 -16.70 -1.18 -37.00
C GLU A 303 -15.96 0.10 -37.40
N GLU A 304 -16.43 1.25 -36.93
CA GLU A 304 -15.78 2.55 -37.13
C GLU A 304 -14.54 2.72 -36.24
N SER A 305 -14.41 1.92 -35.19
CA SER A 305 -13.22 1.89 -34.35
C SER A 305 -12.10 1.11 -35.03
N SER A 306 -10.85 1.52 -34.80
CA SER A 306 -9.66 0.78 -35.26
C SER A 306 -9.34 -0.49 -34.42
N LEU A 307 -10.36 -1.10 -33.82
CA LEU A 307 -10.24 -2.28 -32.96
C LEU A 307 -10.53 -3.56 -33.77
N SER A 308 -9.92 -4.68 -33.37
CA SER A 308 -10.18 -6.01 -33.93
C SER A 308 -10.44 -7.02 -32.83
N PHE A 309 -11.33 -7.98 -33.07
CA PHE A 309 -11.59 -9.06 -32.12
C PHE A 309 -10.33 -9.90 -31.82
N PRO A 310 -10.23 -10.49 -30.62
CA PRO A 310 -11.12 -10.31 -29.48
C PRO A 310 -10.93 -8.96 -28.78
N TYR A 311 -11.88 -8.56 -27.93
CA TYR A 311 -11.81 -7.36 -27.11
C TYR A 311 -11.70 -7.71 -25.64
N ILE A 312 -10.87 -6.97 -24.89
CA ILE A 312 -10.90 -7.02 -23.42
C ILE A 312 -11.79 -5.89 -22.89
N VAL A 313 -12.82 -6.26 -22.15
CA VAL A 313 -13.81 -5.33 -21.58
C VAL A 313 -13.52 -5.14 -20.09
N LYS A 314 -13.36 -3.89 -19.68
CA LYS A 314 -12.99 -3.50 -18.32
C LYS A 314 -13.99 -2.45 -17.80
N PRO A 315 -14.45 -2.50 -16.54
CA PRO A 315 -15.25 -1.42 -15.95
C PRO A 315 -14.52 -0.06 -16.03
N GLN A 316 -15.23 1.06 -16.12
CA GLN A 316 -14.58 2.38 -16.09
C GLN A 316 -13.86 2.60 -14.74
N VAL A 317 -14.45 2.15 -13.63
CA VAL A 317 -13.82 2.22 -12.31
C VAL A 317 -12.67 1.20 -12.23
N ALA A 318 -11.47 1.69 -11.97
CA ALA A 318 -10.25 0.89 -12.00
C ALA A 318 -9.91 0.18 -10.67
N CYS A 319 -10.36 0.73 -9.54
CA CYS A 319 -10.09 0.20 -8.21
C CYS A 319 -11.07 0.70 -7.14
N GLY A 320 -11.06 0.08 -5.97
CA GLY A 320 -11.76 0.57 -4.77
C GLY A 320 -13.19 0.06 -4.60
N VAL A 321 -13.74 -0.63 -5.59
CA VAL A 321 -15.06 -1.29 -5.50
C VAL A 321 -14.94 -2.75 -5.93
N ALA A 322 -15.80 -3.62 -5.37
CA ALA A 322 -15.72 -5.07 -5.55
C ALA A 322 -15.71 -5.49 -7.04
N ASP A 323 -16.48 -4.80 -7.88
CA ASP A 323 -16.66 -5.18 -9.27
C ASP A 323 -15.66 -4.51 -10.23
N ALA A 324 -14.73 -3.67 -9.75
CA ALA A 324 -13.74 -2.97 -10.59
C ALA A 324 -12.80 -3.94 -11.37
N HIS A 325 -12.72 -5.18 -10.90
CA HIS A 325 -11.86 -6.24 -11.45
C HIS A 325 -12.63 -7.30 -12.25
N SER A 326 -13.97 -7.19 -12.35
CA SER A 326 -14.80 -8.05 -13.18
C SER A 326 -14.62 -7.67 -14.65
N MET A 327 -13.86 -8.48 -15.38
CA MET A 327 -13.50 -8.24 -16.78
C MET A 327 -14.03 -9.36 -17.67
N ALA A 328 -14.04 -9.09 -18.97
CA ALA A 328 -14.38 -10.11 -19.96
C ALA A 328 -13.50 -10.04 -21.19
N ILE A 329 -13.34 -11.17 -21.89
CA ILE A 329 -12.87 -11.21 -23.28
C ILE A 329 -14.06 -11.55 -24.17
N ALA A 330 -14.42 -10.62 -25.07
CA ALA A 330 -15.49 -10.78 -26.05
C ALA A 330 -14.90 -11.17 -27.40
N PHE A 331 -15.51 -12.14 -28.07
CA PHE A 331 -15.04 -12.72 -29.34
C PHE A 331 -15.89 -12.30 -30.54
N LYS A 332 -17.12 -11.84 -30.31
CA LYS A 332 -18.06 -11.34 -31.32
C LYS A 332 -18.99 -10.27 -30.74
N VAL A 333 -19.71 -9.55 -31.61
CA VAL A 333 -20.59 -8.43 -31.18
C VAL A 333 -21.75 -8.94 -30.32
N GLU A 334 -22.24 -10.16 -30.55
CA GLU A 334 -23.35 -10.74 -29.80
C GLU A 334 -23.00 -10.98 -28.33
N ASP A 335 -21.72 -11.13 -27.99
CA ASP A 335 -21.25 -11.39 -26.63
C ASP A 335 -21.55 -10.22 -25.67
N PHE A 336 -21.72 -9.01 -26.18
CA PHE A 336 -22.02 -7.82 -25.38
C PHE A 336 -23.43 -7.86 -24.76
N ARG A 337 -24.39 -8.54 -25.40
CA ARG A 337 -25.82 -8.51 -24.99
C ARG A 337 -26.07 -9.00 -23.56
N ASN A 338 -25.24 -9.94 -23.07
CA ASN A 338 -25.38 -10.55 -21.75
C ASN A 338 -24.11 -10.40 -20.90
N LEU A 339 -23.29 -9.39 -21.18
CA LEU A 339 -22.01 -9.22 -20.51
C LEU A 339 -22.17 -8.68 -19.09
N ALA A 340 -21.77 -9.47 -18.10
CA ALA A 340 -21.88 -9.11 -16.67
C ALA A 340 -20.78 -8.14 -16.18
N VAL A 341 -20.17 -7.37 -17.08
CA VAL A 341 -19.17 -6.35 -16.73
C VAL A 341 -19.91 -5.06 -16.32
N PRO A 342 -19.61 -4.46 -15.15
CA PRO A 342 -20.23 -3.20 -14.75
C PRO A 342 -20.06 -2.07 -15.78
N LEU A 343 -21.15 -1.35 -16.01
CA LEU A 343 -21.19 -0.17 -16.87
C LEU A 343 -21.05 1.13 -16.04
N PRO A 344 -20.48 2.21 -16.60
CA PRO A 344 -19.85 2.27 -17.92
C PRO A 344 -18.57 1.45 -18.01
N ALA A 345 -18.22 1.01 -19.20
CA ALA A 345 -17.08 0.14 -19.47
C ALA A 345 -16.19 0.68 -20.59
N VAL A 346 -14.96 0.19 -20.58
CA VAL A 346 -13.97 0.39 -21.63
C VAL A 346 -13.84 -0.91 -22.40
N ILE A 347 -14.09 -0.86 -23.70
CA ILE A 347 -13.73 -1.91 -24.66
C ILE A 347 -12.33 -1.60 -25.15
N GLN A 348 -11.35 -2.42 -24.81
CA GLN A 348 -9.95 -2.22 -25.16
C GLN A 348 -9.49 -3.30 -26.16
N GLU A 349 -8.57 -2.93 -27.05
CA GLU A 349 -7.96 -3.90 -27.96
C GLU A 349 -7.28 -5.04 -27.19
N TYR A 350 -7.44 -6.27 -27.67
CA TYR A 350 -6.65 -7.39 -27.17
C TYR A 350 -5.35 -7.49 -27.97
N VAL A 351 -4.21 -7.25 -27.32
CA VAL A 351 -2.89 -7.31 -27.96
C VAL A 351 -2.38 -8.74 -27.92
N ASN A 352 -1.96 -9.31 -29.05
CA ASN A 352 -1.19 -10.57 -29.04
C ASN A 352 0.23 -10.31 -28.55
N HIS A 353 0.66 -11.03 -27.53
CA HIS A 353 1.86 -10.69 -26.77
C HIS A 353 2.63 -11.91 -26.25
N SER A 354 2.54 -13.04 -26.95
CA SER A 354 3.27 -14.28 -26.63
C SER A 354 3.10 -14.71 -25.17
N SER A 355 1.92 -14.49 -24.59
CA SER A 355 1.59 -14.82 -23.19
C SER A 355 2.55 -14.21 -22.16
N THR A 356 3.20 -13.08 -22.45
CA THR A 356 4.21 -12.47 -21.58
C THR A 356 3.87 -11.02 -21.23
N ILE A 357 3.81 -10.72 -19.93
CA ILE A 357 3.59 -9.37 -19.40
C ILE A 357 4.76 -8.92 -18.55
N TYR A 358 5.19 -7.68 -18.75
CA TYR A 358 6.27 -7.04 -18.02
C TYR A 358 5.67 -6.06 -17.02
N LYS A 359 5.79 -6.37 -15.73
CA LYS A 359 5.31 -5.51 -14.65
C LYS A 359 6.42 -4.58 -14.21
N PHE A 360 6.28 -3.30 -14.49
CA PHE A 360 7.23 -2.26 -14.08
C PHE A 360 6.84 -1.68 -12.72
N TYR A 361 7.85 -1.39 -11.91
CA TYR A 361 7.75 -0.78 -10.59
C TYR A 361 8.66 0.44 -10.52
N VAL A 362 8.07 1.61 -10.44
CA VAL A 362 8.75 2.90 -10.35
C VAL A 362 8.74 3.35 -8.90
N LEU A 363 9.92 3.38 -8.27
CA LEU A 363 10.15 3.83 -6.90
C LEU A 363 10.94 5.14 -6.96
N GLY A 364 10.23 6.26 -7.15
CA GLY A 364 10.84 7.56 -7.43
C GLY A 364 11.56 7.57 -8.78
N GLU A 365 12.89 7.60 -8.75
CA GLU A 365 13.73 7.58 -9.97
C GLU A 365 14.17 6.18 -10.38
N LYS A 366 14.08 5.20 -9.47
CA LYS A 366 14.50 3.82 -9.75
C LYS A 366 13.36 3.07 -10.41
N VAL A 367 13.67 2.39 -11.52
CA VAL A 367 12.72 1.55 -12.27
C VAL A 367 13.17 0.11 -12.16
N PHE A 368 12.26 -0.76 -11.75
CA PHE A 368 12.42 -2.20 -11.69
C PHE A 368 11.36 -2.85 -12.57
N TYR A 369 11.57 -4.10 -12.98
CA TYR A 369 10.53 -4.86 -13.65
C TYR A 369 10.59 -6.34 -13.30
N ALA A 370 9.47 -7.03 -13.51
CA ALA A 370 9.38 -8.48 -13.44
C ALA A 370 8.62 -9.02 -14.65
N THR A 371 9.11 -10.12 -15.21
CA THR A 371 8.44 -10.83 -16.30
C THR A 371 7.48 -11.86 -15.72
N LYS A 372 6.24 -11.89 -16.21
CA LYS A 372 5.22 -12.86 -15.80
C LYS A 372 4.52 -13.49 -16.99
N LYS A 373 4.01 -14.70 -16.78
CA LYS A 373 3.04 -15.30 -17.69
C LYS A 373 1.74 -14.49 -17.68
N SER A 374 1.16 -14.33 -18.86
CA SER A 374 -0.03 -13.56 -19.15
C SER A 374 -1.05 -14.42 -19.90
N THR A 375 -2.11 -13.79 -20.40
CA THR A 375 -3.14 -14.42 -21.20
C THR A 375 -2.62 -14.84 -22.58
N PRO A 376 -3.09 -15.97 -23.14
CA PRO A 376 -2.60 -16.47 -24.42
C PRO A 376 -3.06 -15.60 -25.61
N ASN A 377 -2.44 -15.78 -26.77
CA ASN A 377 -2.82 -15.04 -27.96
C ASN A 377 -4.29 -15.32 -28.38
N ALA A 378 -4.84 -14.37 -29.14
CA ALA A 378 -6.21 -14.36 -29.63
C ALA A 378 -6.60 -15.65 -30.33
N ASP A 379 -5.75 -16.23 -31.17
CA ASP A 379 -6.04 -17.45 -31.92
C ASP A 379 -6.26 -18.65 -30.99
N ILE A 380 -5.51 -18.73 -29.89
CA ILE A 380 -5.66 -19.76 -28.86
C ILE A 380 -6.97 -19.50 -28.09
N LEU A 381 -7.22 -18.26 -27.68
CA LEU A 381 -8.44 -17.90 -26.94
C LEU A 381 -9.71 -18.16 -27.76
N ILE A 382 -9.70 -17.86 -29.06
CA ILE A 382 -10.81 -18.12 -29.97
C ILE A 382 -11.07 -19.63 -30.05
N LYS A 383 -10.03 -20.44 -30.28
CA LYS A 383 -10.17 -21.92 -30.30
C LYS A 383 -10.74 -22.46 -29.00
N LEU A 384 -10.31 -21.92 -27.85
CA LEU A 384 -10.84 -22.30 -26.54
C LEU A 384 -12.30 -21.87 -26.36
N SER A 385 -12.69 -20.72 -26.88
CA SER A 385 -14.08 -20.25 -26.87
C SER A 385 -14.96 -21.13 -27.75
N GLU A 386 -14.52 -21.46 -28.96
CA GLU A 386 -15.23 -22.36 -29.89
C GLU A 386 -15.49 -23.74 -29.29
N GLN A 387 -14.52 -24.30 -28.57
CA GLN A 387 -14.68 -25.58 -27.86
C GLN A 387 -15.69 -25.52 -26.72
N ASN A 388 -15.88 -24.34 -26.10
CA ASN A 388 -16.77 -24.12 -24.97
C ASN A 388 -18.13 -23.49 -25.37
N GLY A 389 -18.49 -23.52 -26.65
CA GLY A 389 -19.79 -23.03 -27.14
C GLY A 389 -19.86 -21.53 -27.46
N VAL A 390 -18.73 -20.89 -27.76
CA VAL A 390 -18.58 -19.49 -28.20
C VAL A 390 -19.25 -18.50 -27.23
N GLN A 391 -18.77 -18.49 -25.99
CA GLN A 391 -19.18 -17.54 -24.96
C GLN A 391 -18.02 -16.59 -24.61
N PRO A 392 -18.33 -15.36 -24.15
CA PRO A 392 -17.31 -14.46 -23.62
C PRO A 392 -16.65 -15.07 -22.39
N LEU A 393 -15.34 -14.83 -22.26
CA LEU A 393 -14.57 -15.32 -21.13
C LEU A 393 -14.63 -14.31 -19.99
N LEU A 394 -15.44 -14.59 -18.97
CA LEU A 394 -15.57 -13.78 -17.76
C LEU A 394 -14.50 -14.16 -16.74
N PHE A 395 -13.81 -13.18 -16.16
CA PHE A 395 -12.80 -13.43 -15.14
C PHE A 395 -12.62 -12.24 -14.19
N ASP A 396 -12.11 -12.52 -12.99
CA ASP A 396 -11.74 -11.51 -12.01
C ASP A 396 -10.22 -11.39 -12.01
N SER A 397 -9.70 -10.26 -12.51
CA SER A 397 -8.25 -10.04 -12.66
C SER A 397 -7.44 -10.20 -11.35
N LEU A 398 -8.06 -10.17 -10.17
CA LEU A 398 -7.40 -10.43 -8.89
C LEU A 398 -7.45 -11.90 -8.45
N LYS A 399 -8.41 -12.69 -8.94
CA LYS A 399 -8.63 -14.09 -8.50
C LYS A 399 -8.17 -15.10 -9.54
N SER A 400 -8.49 -14.85 -10.80
CA SER A 400 -8.22 -15.75 -11.91
C SER A 400 -7.94 -14.96 -13.18
N LEU A 401 -6.77 -15.20 -13.77
CA LEU A 401 -6.49 -14.83 -15.14
C LEU A 401 -6.47 -16.13 -15.96
N PRO A 402 -6.98 -16.14 -17.19
CA PRO A 402 -6.79 -17.26 -18.10
C PRO A 402 -5.33 -17.26 -18.58
N ILE A 403 -4.44 -17.79 -17.73
CA ILE A 403 -3.00 -17.84 -18.00
C ILE A 403 -2.73 -18.99 -18.97
N ALA A 404 -1.82 -18.79 -19.92
CA ALA A 404 -1.37 -19.86 -20.81
C ALA A 404 -0.77 -21.04 -20.01
N THR A 405 -1.17 -22.27 -20.36
CA THR A 405 -0.55 -23.49 -19.79
C THR A 405 0.84 -23.71 -20.37
N ASP A 406 1.70 -24.49 -19.71
CA ASP A 406 3.09 -24.75 -20.16
C ASP A 406 3.18 -25.34 -21.58
N SER A 407 2.12 -26.02 -22.02
CA SER A 407 1.95 -26.52 -23.40
C SER A 407 1.58 -25.46 -24.44
N GLN A 408 1.15 -24.27 -24.00
CA GLN A 408 0.72 -23.13 -24.81
C GLN A 408 1.68 -21.94 -24.70
N SER A 409 2.64 -21.97 -23.78
CA SER A 409 3.74 -21.01 -23.74
C SER A 409 4.80 -21.37 -24.80
N PRO A 410 5.35 -20.39 -25.53
CA PRO A 410 6.53 -20.64 -26.35
C PRO A 410 7.67 -21.15 -25.46
N ASN A 411 8.54 -22.05 -25.99
CA ASN A 411 9.79 -22.42 -25.32
C ASN A 411 10.55 -21.13 -24.92
N GLU A 412 11.34 -21.17 -23.84
CA GLU A 412 12.15 -20.03 -23.38
C GLU A 412 13.04 -19.44 -24.51
N GLU A 413 13.47 -20.27 -25.46
CA GLU A 413 14.20 -19.86 -26.67
C GLU A 413 13.36 -19.09 -27.71
N ALA A 414 12.04 -19.30 -27.76
CA ALA A 414 11.11 -18.56 -28.62
C ALA A 414 10.68 -17.23 -27.99
N CYS A 415 10.60 -17.14 -26.65
CA CYS A 415 10.41 -15.87 -25.93
C CYS A 415 11.56 -14.89 -26.16
N MET A 416 12.79 -15.38 -26.38
CA MET A 416 13.94 -14.55 -26.76
C MET A 416 13.87 -14.04 -28.21
N LYS A 417 13.04 -14.65 -29.06
CA LYS A 417 12.85 -14.25 -30.48
C LYS A 417 11.63 -13.37 -30.71
N SER A 418 10.64 -13.38 -29.82
CA SER A 418 9.47 -12.51 -29.89
C SER A 418 9.73 -11.21 -29.11
N GLY A 419 10.18 -10.17 -29.83
CA GLY A 419 10.28 -8.78 -29.34
C GLY A 419 11.02 -8.59 -28.02
N THR A 420 12.34 -8.36 -28.06
CA THR A 420 13.11 -7.99 -26.86
C THR A 420 12.56 -6.73 -26.22
N LEU A 421 12.27 -6.77 -24.91
CA LEU A 421 11.88 -5.61 -24.12
C LEU A 421 12.90 -4.48 -24.28
N ASP A 422 12.40 -3.30 -24.66
CA ASP A 422 13.20 -2.09 -24.74
C ASP A 422 13.16 -1.37 -23.40
N LEU A 423 14.17 -1.63 -22.57
CA LEU A 423 14.22 -1.11 -21.21
C LEU A 423 14.39 0.42 -21.18
N GLU A 424 15.11 0.99 -22.15
CA GLU A 424 15.30 2.43 -22.27
C GLU A 424 13.96 3.12 -22.53
N LEU A 425 13.22 2.63 -23.53
CA LEU A 425 11.90 3.12 -23.87
C LEU A 425 10.90 3.00 -22.70
N ALA A 426 10.91 1.88 -21.98
CA ALA A 426 10.07 1.70 -20.80
C ALA A 426 10.49 2.61 -19.63
N THR A 427 11.79 2.90 -19.48
CA THR A 427 12.31 3.83 -18.47
C THR A 427 11.93 5.27 -18.78
N ASP A 428 11.95 5.67 -20.05
CA ASP A 428 11.49 6.98 -20.51
C ASP A 428 9.99 7.14 -20.28
N ALA A 429 9.20 6.12 -20.60
CA ALA A 429 7.77 6.10 -20.29
C ALA A 429 7.50 6.15 -18.78
N ALA A 430 8.30 5.47 -17.95
CA ALA A 430 8.21 5.55 -16.51
C ALA A 430 8.45 6.99 -16.00
N ALA A 431 9.49 7.66 -16.50
CA ALA A 431 9.78 9.05 -16.17
C ALA A 431 8.66 10.00 -16.65
N TRP A 432 8.16 9.78 -17.86
CA TRP A 432 7.05 10.54 -18.43
C TRP A 432 5.77 10.39 -17.60
N LEU A 433 5.37 9.15 -17.26
CA LEU A 433 4.20 8.86 -16.42
C LEU A 433 4.31 9.52 -15.05
N ARG A 434 5.47 9.40 -14.42
CA ARG A 434 5.76 10.02 -13.12
C ARG A 434 5.55 11.53 -13.16
N ASN A 435 6.09 12.19 -14.18
CA ASN A 435 5.97 13.63 -14.34
C ASN A 435 4.54 14.06 -14.68
N ARG A 436 3.86 13.30 -15.55
CA ARG A 436 2.50 13.61 -16.02
C ARG A 436 1.44 13.42 -14.92
N LEU A 437 1.58 12.38 -14.10
CA LEU A 437 0.65 12.06 -13.02
C LEU A 437 1.03 12.75 -11.69
N GLY A 438 2.29 13.12 -11.51
CA GLY A 438 2.82 13.67 -10.26
C GLY A 438 2.94 12.65 -9.12
N LEU A 439 2.80 11.36 -9.44
CA LEU A 439 2.94 10.25 -8.50
C LEU A 439 4.42 9.92 -8.27
N THR A 440 4.74 9.44 -7.08
CA THR A 440 6.09 9.09 -6.64
C THR A 440 6.34 7.59 -6.80
N ILE A 441 5.32 6.78 -6.52
CA ILE A 441 5.40 5.31 -6.58
C ILE A 441 4.29 4.79 -7.50
N ILE A 442 4.70 4.21 -8.63
CA ILE A 442 3.79 3.79 -9.70
C ILE A 442 4.18 2.38 -10.14
N GLY A 443 3.20 1.54 -10.45
CA GLY A 443 3.40 0.34 -11.24
C GLY A 443 2.71 0.48 -12.58
N PHE A 444 3.24 -0.10 -13.64
CA PHE A 444 2.53 -0.19 -14.91
C PHE A 444 2.88 -1.50 -15.60
N ASP A 445 1.90 -2.06 -16.30
CA ASP A 445 2.03 -3.35 -16.95
C ASP A 445 2.16 -3.14 -18.46
N VAL A 446 3.19 -3.73 -19.06
CA VAL A 446 3.52 -3.61 -20.47
C VAL A 446 3.43 -4.97 -21.14
N VAL A 447 2.80 -5.02 -22.31
CA VAL A 447 2.86 -6.16 -23.23
C VAL A 447 3.55 -5.74 -24.51
N ILE A 448 4.25 -6.66 -25.17
CA ILE A 448 4.93 -6.38 -26.44
C ILE A 448 4.10 -6.99 -27.56
N GLN A 449 3.63 -6.15 -28.48
CA GLN A 449 2.78 -6.58 -29.58
C GLN A 449 3.55 -7.45 -30.58
N GLU A 450 3.03 -8.62 -30.90
CA GLU A 450 3.57 -9.46 -31.98
C GLU A 450 3.48 -8.75 -33.34
N GLY A 451 4.53 -8.89 -34.16
CA GLY A 451 4.64 -8.22 -35.45
C GLY A 451 5.22 -6.80 -35.34
N THR A 452 4.48 -5.86 -34.75
CA THR A 452 4.94 -4.44 -34.67
C THR A 452 6.03 -4.22 -33.63
N ARG A 453 6.09 -5.06 -32.60
CA ARG A 453 6.96 -4.91 -31.42
C ARG A 453 6.67 -3.67 -30.58
N ASP A 454 5.52 -3.03 -30.75
CA ASP A 454 5.13 -1.91 -29.89
C ASP A 454 4.98 -2.35 -28.44
N HIS A 455 5.46 -1.51 -27.52
CA HIS A 455 5.28 -1.65 -26.09
C HIS A 455 3.95 -1.01 -25.70
N VAL A 456 2.96 -1.83 -25.35
CA VAL A 456 1.62 -1.35 -25.03
C VAL A 456 1.41 -1.34 -23.52
N ILE A 457 1.15 -0.18 -22.94
CA ILE A 457 0.87 -0.04 -21.49
C ILE A 457 -0.60 -0.37 -21.21
N VAL A 458 -0.86 -1.57 -20.70
CA VAL A 458 -2.22 -2.11 -20.54
C VAL A 458 -2.88 -1.80 -19.19
N ASP A 459 -2.08 -1.45 -18.19
CA ASP A 459 -2.55 -1.10 -16.84
C ASP A 459 -1.56 -0.17 -16.12
N VAL A 460 -2.07 0.69 -15.21
CA VAL A 460 -1.27 1.60 -14.37
C VAL A 460 -1.84 1.60 -12.96
N ASN A 461 -0.97 1.40 -11.98
CA ASN A 461 -1.32 1.21 -10.58
C ASN A 461 -0.58 2.21 -9.68
N TYR A 462 -1.31 2.86 -8.76
CA TYR A 462 -0.70 3.67 -7.71
C TYR A 462 -0.20 2.79 -6.56
N LEU A 463 1.01 3.01 -6.05
CA LEU A 463 1.57 2.28 -4.90
C LEU A 463 1.35 0.75 -4.99
N PRO A 464 1.89 0.07 -6.01
CA PRO A 464 1.83 -1.40 -6.12
C PRO A 464 2.59 -2.08 -4.97
N SER A 465 2.47 -3.40 -4.83
CA SER A 465 3.14 -4.15 -3.77
C SER A 465 4.61 -4.48 -4.07
N PHE A 466 5.05 -4.38 -5.34
CA PHE A 466 6.41 -4.62 -5.84
C PHE A 466 7.10 -5.86 -5.20
N LYS A 467 6.33 -6.93 -4.96
CA LYS A 467 6.77 -8.14 -4.24
C LYS A 467 7.81 -8.95 -5.04
N GLU A 468 7.83 -8.74 -6.33
CA GLU A 468 8.71 -9.41 -7.29
C GLU A 468 10.11 -8.79 -7.32
N VAL A 469 10.29 -7.61 -6.70
CA VAL A 469 11.59 -6.93 -6.62
C VAL A 469 12.27 -7.30 -5.30
N PRO A 470 13.53 -7.76 -5.29
CA PRO A 470 14.24 -8.12 -4.07
C PRO A 470 14.31 -6.99 -3.04
N ASP A 471 14.09 -7.32 -1.77
CA ASP A 471 13.98 -6.34 -0.67
C ASP A 471 15.24 -5.49 -0.50
N ILE A 472 16.42 -6.07 -0.73
CA ILE A 472 17.71 -5.39 -0.61
C ILE A 472 17.86 -4.19 -1.56
N VAL A 473 17.11 -4.16 -2.68
CA VAL A 473 17.08 -3.02 -3.60
C VAL A 473 15.77 -2.23 -3.50
N ALA A 474 14.64 -2.91 -3.31
CA ALA A 474 13.32 -2.30 -3.30
C ALA A 474 13.09 -1.41 -2.06
N ILE A 475 13.47 -1.87 -0.87
CA ILE A 475 13.20 -1.15 0.38
C ILE A 475 14.02 0.14 0.48
N PRO A 476 15.33 0.15 0.20
CA PRO A 476 16.09 1.39 0.12
C PRO A 476 15.54 2.34 -0.96
N ALA A 477 15.17 1.84 -2.14
CA ALA A 477 14.58 2.65 -3.20
C ALA A 477 13.24 3.28 -2.79
N PHE A 478 12.39 2.51 -2.10
CA PHE A 478 11.13 2.98 -1.56
C PHE A 478 11.36 4.10 -0.53
N TRP A 479 12.25 3.91 0.42
CA TRP A 479 12.59 4.95 1.40
C TRP A 479 13.18 6.20 0.73
N ASP A 480 14.12 6.03 -0.22
CA ASP A 480 14.73 7.15 -0.96
C ASP A 480 13.67 7.96 -1.70
N SER A 481 12.68 7.29 -2.30
CA SER A 481 11.59 7.95 -3.04
C SER A 481 10.75 8.84 -2.13
N ILE A 482 10.42 8.37 -0.91
CA ILE A 482 9.67 9.12 0.09
C ILE A 482 10.48 10.33 0.56
N LYS A 483 11.77 10.11 0.88
CA LYS A 483 12.66 11.17 1.37
C LYS A 483 12.86 12.28 0.33
N LYS A 484 13.19 11.93 -0.91
CA LYS A 484 13.34 12.89 -2.01
C LYS A 484 12.05 13.67 -2.27
N LYS A 485 10.89 13.01 -2.21
CA LYS A 485 9.59 13.68 -2.35
C LYS A 485 9.38 14.69 -1.23
N PHE A 486 9.63 14.31 0.01
CA PHE A 486 9.54 15.21 1.16
C PHE A 486 10.45 16.45 1.01
N GLU A 487 11.73 16.24 0.66
CA GLU A 487 12.71 17.32 0.45
C GLU A 487 12.32 18.24 -0.72
N SER A 488 11.82 17.69 -1.82
CA SER A 488 11.31 18.46 -2.97
C SER A 488 10.15 19.36 -2.56
N ILE A 489 9.21 18.84 -1.75
CA ILE A 489 8.07 19.62 -1.32
C ILE A 489 8.48 20.73 -0.33
N LYS A 490 9.39 20.42 0.61
CA LYS A 490 9.95 21.42 1.54
C LYS A 490 10.64 22.56 0.79
N THR A 491 11.42 22.25 -0.24
CA THR A 491 12.10 23.24 -1.08
C THR A 491 11.10 24.14 -1.82
N LYS A 492 10.04 23.57 -2.40
CA LYS A 492 8.97 24.34 -3.08
C LYS A 492 8.22 25.27 -2.13
N ALA A 493 7.99 24.83 -0.88
CA ALA A 493 7.34 25.66 0.14
C ALA A 493 8.19 26.88 0.52
N GLN A 494 9.50 26.69 0.71
CA GLN A 494 10.44 27.79 1.02
C GLN A 494 10.49 28.84 -0.10
N HIS A 495 10.51 28.42 -1.37
CA HIS A 495 10.51 29.34 -2.50
C HIS A 495 9.21 30.14 -2.60
N ARG A 496 8.05 29.55 -2.26
CA ARG A 496 6.77 30.28 -2.23
C ARG A 496 6.71 31.34 -1.14
N CYS A 497 7.30 31.10 0.03
CA CYS A 497 7.34 32.07 1.13
C CYS A 497 8.26 33.27 0.84
N ILE A 498 9.32 33.09 0.04
CA ILE A 498 10.25 34.17 -0.34
C ILE A 498 9.66 35.08 -1.43
N CYS A 499 8.76 34.56 -2.27
CA CYS A 499 8.18 35.28 -3.40
C CYS A 499 6.84 35.98 -3.12
N VAL A 500 6.44 36.16 -1.85
CA VAL A 500 5.27 36.98 -1.52
C VAL A 500 5.68 38.46 -1.62
N PRO A 501 5.15 39.25 -2.57
CA PRO A 501 5.44 40.67 -2.61
C PRO A 501 4.83 41.31 -1.36
N LEU A 502 5.67 42.01 -0.59
CA LEU A 502 5.19 42.96 0.41
C LEU A 502 4.42 44.06 -0.37
N TYR A 503 3.09 43.99 -0.34
CA TYR A 503 2.21 45.09 -0.74
C TYR A 503 1.72 45.84 0.47
#